data_AF-A0A8S9L558-F1
#
_entry.id   AF-A0A8S9L558-F1
#
_cell.length_a   1.000
_cell.length_b   1.000
_cell.length_c   1.000
_cell.angle_alpha   90.00
_cell.angle_beta   90.00
_cell.angle_gamma   90.00
#
_symmetry.space_group_name_H-M   'P 1'
#
loop_
_entity.id
_entity.type
_entity.pdbx_description
1 polymer ?
#
loop_
_entity_poly.entity_id
_entity_poly.type
_entity_poly.pdbx_seq_one_letter_code
_entity_poly.pdbx_strand_id
1 'polypeptide(L)'
;MGQIYIPVLNWFLLAVCLVVVCSISNISEIGNAYGMVELGVMMTTTILVTLIMLLIWQKNIVLVFAFLIVFLGVELIFFSSVIASVGDGSWIILVFAVIMFGIMSASIFKDI
;
A
#
# COMPACT_ATOMS: atom_id res chain seq x y z
N MET A 1 30.47 1.47 5.27
CA MET A 1 30.46 2.70 6.10
C MET A 1 29.08 3.31 6.00
N GLY A 2 28.38 3.44 7.12
CA GLY A 2 27.07 4.12 7.20
C GLY A 2 25.89 3.18 7.50
N GLN A 3 25.92 2.45 8.62
CA GLN A 3 24.69 1.87 9.16
C GLN A 3 23.90 3.04 9.77
N ILE A 4 22.91 3.57 9.04
CA ILE A 4 21.97 4.57 9.57
C ILE A 4 21.03 3.82 10.52
N TYR A 5 21.51 3.54 11.72
CA TYR A 5 20.69 3.06 12.81
C TYR A 5 20.08 4.28 13.49
N ILE A 6 18.79 4.51 13.24
CA ILE A 6 18.01 5.49 13.98
C ILE A 6 17.33 4.72 15.12
N PRO A 7 17.84 4.79 16.37
CA PRO A 7 17.38 3.93 17.47
C PRO A 7 15.88 4.05 17.70
N VAL A 8 15.35 5.28 17.64
CA VAL A 8 13.93 5.55 17.86
C VAL A 8 13.04 4.79 16.86
N LEU A 9 13.41 4.75 15.58
CA LEU A 9 12.61 4.10 14.55
C LEU A 9 12.61 2.58 14.72
N ASN A 10 13.74 2.00 15.12
CA ASN A 10 13.84 0.56 15.34
C ASN A 10 12.98 0.08 16.53
N TRP A 11 12.98 0.83 17.63
CA TRP A 11 12.10 0.53 18.77
C TRP A 11 10.63 0.69 18.41
N PHE A 12 10.29 1.71 17.60
CA PHE A 12 8.93 1.88 17.08
C PHE A 12 8.49 0.71 16.19
N LEU A 13 9.33 0.28 15.25
CA LEU A 13 9.06 -0.89 14.39
C LEU A 13 8.85 -2.16 15.23
N LEU A 14 9.67 -2.36 16.27
CA LEU A 14 9.52 -3.49 17.19
C LEU A 14 8.16 -3.45 17.90
N ALA A 15 7.75 -2.29 18.43
CA ALA A 15 6.47 -2.13 19.11
C ALA A 15 5.28 -2.42 18.19
N VAL A 16 5.27 -1.87 16.98
CA VAL A 16 4.20 -2.11 15.99
C VAL A 16 4.15 -3.58 15.59
N CYS A 17 5.30 -4.22 15.37
CA CYS A 17 5.38 -5.64 15.02
C CYS A 17 4.78 -6.53 16.13
N LEU A 18 5.10 -6.25 17.40
CA LEU A 18 4.52 -6.99 18.53
C LEU A 18 2.99 -6.83 18.61
N VAL A 19 2.47 -5.61 18.40
CA VAL A 19 1.03 -5.36 18.39
C VAL A 19 0.34 -6.17 17.29
N VAL A 20 0.91 -6.21 16.08
CA VAL A 20 0.35 -6.97 14.95
C VAL A 20 0.34 -8.47 15.23
N VAL A 21 1.46 -9.02 15.75
CA VAL A 21 1.56 -10.45 16.09
C VAL A 21 0.60 -10.85 17.21
N CYS A 22 0.39 -9.99 18.21
CA CYS A 22 -0.60 -10.25 19.26
C CYS A 22 -2.04 -10.10 18.77
N SER A 23 -2.31 -9.28 17.75
CA SER A 23 -3.65 -9.03 17.24
C SER A 23 -4.15 -10.10 16.27
N ILE A 24 -3.25 -10.79 15.57
CA ILE A 24 -3.62 -11.77 14.55
C ILE A 24 -2.98 -13.13 14.88
N SER A 25 -3.81 -14.13 15.18
CA SER A 25 -3.33 -15.46 15.56
C SER A 25 -3.04 -16.37 14.35
N ASN A 26 -3.57 -16.05 13.16
CA ASN A 26 -3.46 -16.86 11.95
C ASN A 26 -2.55 -16.21 10.90
N ILE A 27 -1.53 -16.94 10.44
CA ILE A 27 -0.56 -16.47 9.43
C ILE A 27 -1.26 -16.19 8.08
N SER A 28 -2.30 -16.96 7.74
CA SER A 28 -3.07 -16.77 6.51
C SER A 28 -3.80 -15.43 6.46
N GLU A 29 -4.35 -14.99 7.60
CA GLU A 29 -5.06 -13.70 7.70
C GLU A 29 -4.08 -12.53 7.56
N ILE A 30 -2.89 -12.64 8.17
CA ILE A 30 -1.81 -11.65 8.03
C ILE A 30 -1.37 -11.52 6.57
N GLY A 31 -1.12 -12.65 5.90
CA GLY A 31 -0.67 -12.67 4.51
C GLY A 31 -1.68 -12.03 3.56
N ASN A 32 -2.96 -12.31 3.78
CA ASN A 32 -4.03 -11.73 2.99
C ASN A 32 -4.22 -10.22 3.25
N ALA A 33 -4.13 -9.80 4.51
CA ALA A 33 -4.22 -8.39 4.89
C ALA A 33 -3.05 -7.56 4.33
N TYR A 34 -1.83 -8.09 4.40
CA TYR A 34 -0.65 -7.49 3.79
C TYR A 34 -0.79 -7.39 2.27
N GLY A 35 -1.24 -8.46 1.62
CA GLY A 35 -1.46 -8.49 0.17
C GLY A 35 -2.44 -7.42 -0.30
N MET A 36 -3.50 -7.14 0.47
CA MET A 36 -4.46 -6.08 0.15
C MET A 36 -3.80 -4.70 0.12
N VAL A 37 -3.03 -4.38 1.15
CA VAL A 37 -2.40 -3.07 1.30
C VAL A 37 -1.33 -2.87 0.23
N GLU A 38 -0.51 -3.89 0.01
CA GLU A 38 0.56 -3.86 -1.00
C GLU A 38 -0.04 -3.69 -2.41
N LEU A 39 -1.10 -4.42 -2.74
CA LEU A 39 -1.81 -4.25 -4.02
C LEU A 39 -2.38 -2.84 -4.21
N GLY A 40 -2.89 -2.21 -3.14
CA GLY A 40 -3.38 -0.83 -3.19
C GLY A 40 -2.28 0.18 -3.48
N VAL A 41 -1.09 -0.01 -2.89
CA VAL A 41 0.09 0.82 -3.17
C VAL A 41 0.57 0.60 -4.60
N MET A 42 0.64 -0.65 -5.07
CA MET A 42 0.99 -0.98 -6.45
C MET A 42 0.06 -0.28 -7.45
N MET A 43 -1.27 -0.42 -7.28
CA MET A 43 -2.26 0.27 -8.12
C MET A 43 -2.06 1.79 -8.15
N THR A 44 -1.83 2.40 -6.98
CA THR A 44 -1.59 3.85 -6.88
C THR A 44 -0.34 4.25 -7.66
N THR A 45 0.75 3.50 -7.52
CA THR A 45 1.99 3.76 -8.27
C THR A 45 1.82 3.53 -9.77
N THR A 46 1.06 2.51 -10.20
CA THR A 46 0.76 2.24 -11.60
C THR A 46 -0.01 3.39 -12.24
N ILE A 47 -1.01 3.93 -11.55
CA ILE A 47 -1.75 5.12 -11.99
C ILE A 47 -0.81 6.34 -12.07
N LEU A 48 0.01 6.56 -11.05
CA LEU A 48 0.95 7.69 -11.02
C LEU A 48 1.97 7.63 -12.16
N VAL A 49 2.56 6.46 -12.40
CA VAL A 49 3.51 6.22 -13.48
C VAL A 49 2.84 6.37 -14.85
N THR A 50 1.59 5.92 -15.00
CA THR A 50 0.80 6.13 -16.21
C THR A 50 0.55 7.62 -16.47
N LEU A 51 0.21 8.38 -15.45
CA LEU A 51 0.06 9.84 -15.54
C LEU A 51 1.37 10.53 -15.93
N ILE A 52 2.49 10.11 -15.33
CA ILE A 52 3.82 10.63 -15.67
C ILE A 52 4.16 10.33 -17.14
N MET A 53 3.89 9.12 -17.63
CA MET A 53 4.12 8.76 -19.03
C MET A 53 3.30 9.60 -20.01
N LEU A 54 2.07 9.94 -19.64
CA LEU A 54 1.15 10.73 -20.47
C LEU A 54 1.48 12.22 -20.45
N LEU A 55 1.77 12.78 -19.27
CA LEU A 55 1.99 14.22 -19.09
C LEU A 55 3.43 14.66 -19.42
N ILE A 56 4.43 13.90 -18.95
CA ILE A 56 5.84 14.32 -19.01
C ILE A 56 6.53 13.75 -20.25
N TRP A 57 6.32 12.46 -20.54
CA TRP A 57 7.08 11.76 -21.59
C TRP A 57 6.50 11.90 -23.00
N GLN A 58 5.24 12.34 -23.16
CA GLN A 58 4.60 12.55 -24.47
C GLN A 58 4.81 11.37 -25.45
N LYS A 59 4.86 10.14 -24.93
CA LYS A 59 5.09 8.93 -25.73
C LYS A 59 3.80 8.53 -26.45
N ASN A 60 3.91 7.74 -27.51
CA ASN A 60 2.77 7.21 -28.26
C ASN A 60 1.70 6.65 -27.32
N ILE A 61 0.48 7.21 -27.40
CA ILE A 61 -0.68 6.85 -26.57
C ILE A 61 -0.95 5.35 -26.56
N VAL A 62 -0.69 4.67 -27.67
CA VAL A 62 -0.85 3.21 -27.81
C VAL A 62 0.07 2.44 -26.85
N LEU A 63 1.31 2.89 -26.67
CA LEU A 63 2.28 2.21 -25.80
C LEU A 63 1.94 2.44 -24.31
N VAL A 64 1.44 3.63 -23.98
CA VAL A 64 0.94 3.95 -22.64
C VAL A 64 -0.29 3.10 -22.30
N PHE A 65 -1.24 2.98 -23.23
CA PHE A 65 -2.43 2.14 -23.06
C PHE A 65 -2.08 0.66 -22.90
N ALA A 66 -1.13 0.15 -23.70
CA ALA A 66 -0.67 -1.23 -23.58
C ALA A 66 -0.05 -1.51 -22.21
N PHE A 67 0.81 -0.60 -21.71
CA PHE A 67 1.38 -0.71 -20.37
C PHE A 67 0.31 -0.70 -19.28
N LEU A 68 -0.61 0.27 -19.35
CA LEU A 68 -1.71 0.43 -18.40
C LEU A 68 -2.56 -0.85 -18.34
N ILE A 69 -2.99 -1.36 -19.49
CA ILE A 69 -3.84 -2.56 -19.56
C ILE A 69 -3.14 -3.79 -18.98
N VAL A 70 -1.85 -3.97 -19.25
CA VAL A 70 -1.11 -5.13 -18.73
C VAL A 70 -0.95 -5.04 -17.21
N PHE A 71 -0.46 -3.92 -16.70
CA PHE A 71 -0.21 -3.77 -15.26
C PHE A 71 -1.52 -3.69 -14.46
N LEU A 72 -2.44 -2.81 -14.86
CA LEU A 72 -3.72 -2.67 -14.19
C LEU A 72 -4.58 -3.93 -14.35
N GLY A 73 -4.47 -4.65 -15.46
CA GLY A 73 -5.17 -5.92 -15.68
C GLY A 73 -4.74 -7.00 -14.69
N VAL A 74 -3.43 -7.16 -14.48
CA VAL A 74 -2.90 -8.09 -13.46
C VAL A 74 -3.35 -7.66 -12.07
N GLU A 75 -3.22 -6.38 -11.74
CA GLU A 75 -3.65 -5.82 -10.45
C GLU A 75 -5.15 -6.05 -10.20
N LEU A 76 -6.01 -5.90 -11.21
CA LEU A 76 -7.45 -6.14 -11.11
C LEU A 76 -7.79 -7.61 -10.84
N ILE A 77 -7.05 -8.55 -11.43
CA ILE A 77 -7.21 -9.99 -11.16
C ILE A 77 -6.86 -10.29 -9.70
N PHE A 78 -5.74 -9.75 -9.21
CA PHE A 78 -5.36 -9.88 -7.80
C PHE A 78 -6.35 -9.19 -6.87
N PHE A 79 -6.86 -8.02 -7.25
CA PHE A 79 -7.86 -7.29 -6.48
C PHE A 79 -9.15 -8.09 -6.32
N SER A 80 -9.61 -8.77 -7.38
CA SER A 80 -10.76 -9.67 -7.29
C SER A 80 -10.53 -10.81 -6.30
N SER A 81 -9.32 -11.33 -6.20
CA SER A 81 -8.98 -12.38 -5.23
C SER A 81 -8.96 -11.86 -3.79
N VAL A 82 -8.53 -10.61 -3.59
CA VAL A 82 -8.40 -10.02 -2.26
C VAL A 82 -9.74 -9.56 -1.70
N ILE A 83 -10.67 -9.06 -2.54
CA ILE A 83 -12.03 -8.67 -2.10
C ILE A 83 -12.73 -9.83 -1.38
N ALA A 84 -12.59 -11.06 -1.89
CA ALA A 84 -13.20 -12.25 -1.29
C ALA A 84 -12.71 -12.51 0.14
N SER A 85 -11.46 -12.13 0.42
CA SER A 85 -10.79 -12.40 1.68
C SER A 85 -10.82 -11.19 2.64
N VAL A 86 -11.49 -10.09 2.29
CA VAL A 86 -11.63 -8.90 3.16
C VAL A 86 -12.38 -9.25 4.46
N GLY A 87 -13.31 -10.21 4.40
CA GLY A 87 -14.09 -10.67 5.55
C GLY A 87 -13.27 -11.42 6.61
N ASP A 88 -12.16 -12.03 6.23
CA ASP A 88 -11.41 -12.98 7.09
C ASP A 88 -10.26 -12.35 7.88
N GLY A 89 -9.99 -11.05 7.77
CA GLY A 89 -8.97 -10.40 8.63
C GLY A 89 -8.32 -9.11 8.11
N SER A 90 -8.53 -8.74 6.84
CA SER A 90 -7.86 -7.57 6.23
C SER A 90 -8.35 -6.21 6.73
N TRP A 91 -9.44 -6.18 7.50
CA TRP A 91 -10.02 -4.94 8.01
C TRP A 91 -9.10 -4.18 8.99
N ILE A 92 -8.30 -4.91 9.79
CA ILE A 92 -7.45 -4.30 10.83
C ILE A 92 -6.42 -3.35 10.22
N ILE A 93 -5.76 -3.78 9.13
CA ILE A 93 -4.71 -2.98 8.49
C ILE A 93 -5.31 -1.81 7.71
N LEU A 94 -6.52 -1.98 7.14
CA LEU A 94 -7.27 -0.88 6.55
C LEU A 94 -7.58 0.23 7.56
N VAL A 95 -8.06 -0.14 8.76
CA VAL A 95 -8.31 0.82 9.84
C VAL A 95 -7.03 1.54 10.24
N PHE A 96 -5.93 0.80 10.38
CA PHE A 96 -4.63 1.39 10.69
C PHE A 96 -4.17 2.40 9.62
N ALA A 97 -4.33 2.06 8.34
CA ALA A 97 -4.01 2.95 7.23
C ALA A 97 -4.85 4.24 7.25
N VAL A 98 -6.16 4.14 7.52
CA VAL A 98 -7.06 5.31 7.62
C VAL A 98 -6.68 6.21 8.80
N ILE A 99 -6.32 5.64 9.95
CA ILE A 99 -5.86 6.40 11.12
C ILE A 99 -4.56 7.15 10.79
N MET A 100 -3.58 6.47 10.18
CA MET A 100 -2.31 7.09 9.78
C MET A 100 -2.52 8.19 8.74
N PHE A 101 -3.38 7.97 7.74
CA PHE A 101 -3.76 8.98 6.77
C PHE A 101 -4.45 10.19 7.42
N GLY A 102 -5.32 9.93 8.41
CA GLY A 102 -5.95 10.97 9.23
C GLY A 102 -4.93 11.82 10.00
N ILE A 103 -3.92 11.19 10.60
CA ILE A 103 -2.85 11.90 11.30
C ILE A 103 -2.04 12.75 10.33
N MET A 104 -1.67 12.21 9.16
CA MET A 104 -0.88 12.93 8.17
C MET A 104 -1.64 14.12 7.57
N SER A 105 -2.93 13.96 7.28
CA SER A 105 -3.78 15.06 6.80
C SER A 105 -3.98 16.13 7.88
N ALA A 106 -4.15 15.73 9.15
CA ALA A 106 -4.24 16.66 10.27
C ALA A 106 -2.92 17.42 10.53
N SER A 107 -1.76 16.77 10.38
CA SER A 107 -0.47 17.45 10.49
C SER A 107 -0.26 18.44 9.34
N ILE A 108 -0.65 18.08 8.11
CA ILE A 108 -0.56 18.99 6.95
C ILE A 108 -1.37 20.28 7.19
N PHE A 109 -2.54 20.18 7.82
CA PHE A 109 -3.41 21.32 8.09
C PHE A 109 -2.88 22.23 9.19
N LYS A 110 -1.96 21.74 10.02
CA LYS A 110 -1.32 22.50 11.09
C LYS A 110 -0.10 23.29 10.60
N ASP A 111 0.49 22.84 9.50
CA ASP A 111 1.67 23.47 8.87
C ASP A 111 1.30 24.46 7.74
N ILE A 112 0.01 24.61 7.41
CA ILE A 112 -0.57 25.59 6.46
C ILE A 112 -1.24 26.73 7.20
#